data_AF-A0A128FFR2-F1
#
_entry.id   AF-A0A128FFR2-F1
#
_cell.length_a   1.000
_cell.length_b   1.000
_cell.length_c   1.000
_cell.angle_alpha   90.00
_cell.angle_beta   90.00
_cell.angle_gamma   90.00
#
_symmetry.space_group_name_H-M   'P 1'
#
loop_
_entity.id
_entity.type
_entity.pdbx_description
1 polymer ?
#
loop_
_entity_poly.entity_id
_entity_poly.type
_entity_poly.pdbx_seq_one_letter_code
_entity_poly.pdbx_strand_id
1 'polypeptide(L)'
;MDNVESVENEYQITIKNSVYRLSRVASAALERWFSFTGTQDELPVFRAIDKHENISLQPLDDSSIYRILRRASDLLQLANNHHFAGNSIRVGAAQELSKQGLKVREIQDFGRWLSPAMPAQYVGYSGTSESEKMKFKALIPWQ
;
A
#
# COMPACT_ATOMS: atom_id res chain seq x y z
N MET A 1 -8.87 -4.70 18.31
CA MET A 1 -7.83 -4.45 17.29
C MET A 1 -8.45 -3.47 16.33
N ASP A 2 -8.62 -2.19 16.73
CA ASP A 2 -9.70 -1.34 16.20
C ASP A 2 -9.59 -1.03 14.69
N ASN A 3 -8.46 -1.39 14.07
CA ASN A 3 -8.18 -1.14 12.67
C ASN A 3 -8.17 -2.41 11.79
N VAL A 4 -8.34 -3.62 12.35
CA VAL A 4 -8.39 -4.87 11.57
C VAL A 4 -9.48 -5.78 12.13
N GLU A 5 -10.46 -6.12 11.31
CA GLU A 5 -11.62 -6.91 11.72
C GLU A 5 -11.89 -8.01 10.70
N SER A 6 -12.38 -9.16 11.17
CA SER A 6 -12.84 -10.26 10.32
C SER A 6 -14.36 -10.16 10.12
N VAL A 7 -14.81 -10.12 8.87
CA VAL A 7 -16.21 -10.04 8.45
C VAL A 7 -16.45 -11.08 7.36
N GLU A 8 -17.36 -12.04 7.60
CA GLU A 8 -17.72 -13.07 6.62
C GLU A 8 -16.52 -13.86 6.02
N ASN A 9 -15.51 -14.17 6.86
CA ASN A 9 -14.25 -14.84 6.48
C ASN A 9 -13.29 -14.01 5.61
N GLU A 10 -13.50 -12.69 5.52
CA GLU A 10 -12.55 -11.77 4.91
C GLU A 10 -12.18 -10.69 5.92
N TYR A 11 -10.95 -10.20 5.83
CA TYR A 11 -10.50 -9.11 6.69
C TYR A 11 -10.86 -7.77 6.07
N GLN A 12 -11.24 -6.83 6.92
CA GLN A 12 -11.32 -5.42 6.59
C GLN A 12 -10.35 -4.64 7.45
N ILE A 13 -9.77 -3.58 6.87
CA ILE A 13 -8.88 -2.68 7.57
C ILE A 13 -9.46 -1.27 7.60
N THR A 14 -9.48 -0.67 8.78
CA THR A 14 -9.90 0.72 8.98
C THR A 14 -8.67 1.60 9.03
N ILE A 15 -8.61 2.62 8.18
CA ILE A 15 -7.55 3.62 8.19
C ILE A 15 -8.17 5.02 8.20
N LYS A 16 -8.03 5.71 9.32
CA LYS A 16 -8.77 6.96 9.61
C LYS A 16 -10.27 6.71 9.47
N ASN A 17 -10.92 7.28 8.46
CA ASN A 17 -12.37 7.23 8.27
C ASN A 17 -12.76 6.34 7.07
N SER A 18 -11.83 5.50 6.60
CA SER A 18 -12.02 4.66 5.42
C SER A 18 -11.84 3.20 5.81
N VAL A 19 -12.76 2.35 5.34
CA VAL A 19 -12.72 0.91 5.53
C VAL A 19 -12.36 0.26 4.20
N TYR A 20 -11.39 -0.64 4.21
CA TYR A 20 -10.92 -1.37 3.04
C TYR A 20 -11.09 -2.85 3.26
N ARG A 21 -11.93 -3.49 2.44
CA ARG A 21 -12.06 -4.94 2.42
C ARG A 21 -10.85 -5.54 1.69
N LEU A 22 -10.17 -6.48 2.35
CA LEU A 22 -9.08 -7.23 1.73
C LEU A 22 -9.66 -8.28 0.79
N SER A 23 -8.94 -8.59 -0.29
CA SER A 23 -9.29 -9.73 -1.13
C SER A 23 -9.19 -11.04 -0.32
N ARG A 24 -9.82 -12.11 -0.81
CA ARG A 24 -9.70 -13.45 -0.22
C ARG A 24 -8.25 -13.89 0.00
N VAL A 25 -7.39 -13.64 -1.00
CA VAL A 25 -5.98 -14.02 -0.94
C VAL A 25 -5.23 -13.23 0.13
N ALA A 26 -5.46 -11.92 0.21
CA ALA A 26 -4.85 -11.07 1.24
C ALA A 26 -5.37 -11.43 2.63
N SER A 27 -6.66 -11.73 2.76
CA SER A 27 -7.28 -12.18 4.01
C SER A 27 -6.68 -13.51 4.49
N ALA A 28 -6.52 -14.48 3.60
CA ALA A 28 -5.90 -15.76 3.93
C ALA A 28 -4.42 -15.62 4.34
N ALA A 29 -3.68 -14.72 3.70
CA ALA A 29 -2.29 -14.43 4.08
C ALA A 29 -2.21 -13.77 5.48
N LEU A 30 -3.14 -12.86 5.78
CA LEU A 30 -3.21 -12.19 7.08
C LEU A 30 -3.65 -13.16 8.19
N GLU A 31 -4.65 -14.01 7.93
CA GLU A 31 -5.06 -15.09 8.84
C GLU A 31 -3.87 -15.99 9.20
N ARG A 32 -3.12 -16.43 8.18
CA ARG A 32 -1.93 -17.25 8.39
C ARG A 32 -0.90 -16.52 9.25
N TRP A 33 -0.69 -15.23 9.03
CA TRP A 33 0.21 -14.44 9.85
C TRP A 33 -0.25 -14.38 11.31
N PHE A 34 -1.54 -14.12 11.55
CA PHE A 34 -2.12 -14.12 12.90
C PHE A 34 -2.04 -15.48 13.61
N SER A 35 -2.06 -16.59 12.87
CA SER A 35 -1.84 -17.91 13.47
C SER A 35 -0.47 -18.08 14.14
N PHE A 36 0.53 -17.28 13.73
CA PHE A 36 1.86 -17.23 14.37
C PHE A 36 1.96 -16.15 15.43
N THR A 37 1.30 -15.01 15.23
CA THR A 37 1.53 -13.82 16.07
C THR A 37 0.53 -13.63 17.19
N GLY A 38 -0.64 -14.25 17.08
CA GLY A 38 -1.84 -13.85 17.82
C GLY A 38 -2.41 -12.51 17.34
N THR A 39 -3.52 -12.11 17.96
CA THR A 39 -4.32 -10.92 17.62
C THR A 39 -4.42 -9.95 18.81
N GLN A 40 -3.27 -9.56 19.36
CA GLN A 40 -3.21 -8.68 20.53
C GLN A 40 -3.36 -7.21 20.10
N ASP A 41 -4.35 -6.52 20.65
CA ASP A 41 -4.76 -5.18 20.24
C ASP A 41 -3.68 -4.10 20.39
N GLU A 42 -2.80 -4.26 21.38
CA GLU A 42 -1.73 -3.31 21.70
C GLU A 42 -0.50 -3.49 20.81
N LEU A 43 -0.44 -4.57 20.01
CA LEU A 43 0.72 -4.88 19.19
C LEU A 43 0.52 -4.46 17.72
N PRO A 44 1.60 -4.04 17.05
CA PRO A 44 1.58 -3.80 15.61
C PRO A 44 1.17 -5.07 14.85
N VAL A 45 0.35 -4.91 13.80
CA VAL A 45 -0.05 -6.01 12.92
C VAL A 45 1.18 -6.69 12.31
N PHE A 46 2.06 -5.92 11.67
CA PHE A 46 3.32 -6.42 11.15
C PHE A 46 4.45 -6.11 12.12
N ARG A 47 5.13 -7.17 12.57
CA ARG A 47 6.17 -7.10 13.59
C ARG A 47 7.54 -7.45 13.01
N ALA A 48 8.59 -6.89 13.59
CA ALA A 48 9.95 -7.18 13.16
C ALA A 48 10.30 -8.67 13.37
N ILE A 49 11.04 -9.24 12.43
CA ILE A 49 11.55 -10.61 12.49
C ILE A 49 13.07 -10.55 12.48
N ASP A 50 13.72 -11.17 13.46
CA ASP A 50 15.17 -11.19 13.52
C ASP A 50 15.78 -12.29 12.62
N LYS A 51 17.11 -12.34 12.54
CA LYS A 51 17.85 -13.33 11.73
C LYS A 51 17.70 -14.78 12.22
N HIS A 52 17.15 -14.97 13.42
CA HIS A 52 16.89 -16.27 14.04
C HIS A 52 15.40 -16.64 13.96
N GLU A 53 14.62 -15.91 13.15
CA GLU A 53 13.19 -16.12 12.90
C GLU A 53 12.29 -15.83 14.11
N ASN A 54 12.81 -15.13 15.13
CA ASN A 54 11.98 -14.71 16.26
C ASN A 54 11.16 -13.48 15.87
N ILE A 55 9.87 -13.49 16.26
CA ILE A 55 8.96 -12.37 16.04
C ILE A 55 9.01 -11.44 17.25
N SER A 56 9.46 -10.20 17.01
CA SER A 56 9.52 -9.14 18.02
C SER A 56 8.13 -8.60 18.35
N LEU A 57 8.01 -7.84 19.44
CA LEU A 57 6.83 -7.01 19.75
C LEU A 57 6.89 -5.65 19.06
N GLN A 58 8.04 -5.28 18.50
CA GLN A 58 8.26 -4.02 17.81
C GLN A 58 7.69 -4.05 16.38
N PRO A 59 7.27 -2.89 15.84
CA PRO A 59 6.77 -2.79 14.47
C PRO A 59 7.85 -3.18 13.46
N LEU A 60 7.40 -3.66 12.30
CA LEU A 60 8.26 -3.86 11.14
C LEU A 60 8.90 -2.53 10.70
N ASP A 61 10.21 -2.55 10.46
CA ASP A 61 10.95 -1.37 9.97
C ASP A 61 10.77 -1.15 8.46
N ASP A 62 10.82 0.11 8.02
CA ASP A 62 10.67 0.50 6.60
C ASP A 62 11.70 -0.18 5.68
N SER A 63 12.93 -0.43 6.16
CA SER A 63 13.94 -1.14 5.38
C SER A 63 13.54 -2.60 5.13
N SER A 64 12.71 -3.19 6.00
CA SER A 64 12.18 -4.54 5.81
C SER A 64 11.17 -4.57 4.67
N ILE A 65 10.33 -3.54 4.51
CA ILE A 65 9.41 -3.41 3.37
C ILE A 65 10.20 -3.38 2.06
N TYR A 66 11.28 -2.59 2.01
CA TYR A 66 12.18 -2.57 0.85
C TYR A 66 12.76 -3.96 0.54
N ARG A 67 13.28 -4.67 1.56
CA ARG A 67 13.85 -6.02 1.39
C ARG A 67 12.82 -7.04 0.92
N ILE A 68 11.59 -6.96 1.41
CA ILE A 68 10.48 -7.83 0.99
C ILE A 68 10.19 -7.63 -0.50
N LEU A 69 10.07 -6.38 -0.96
CA LEU A 69 9.81 -6.07 -2.36
C LEU A 69 10.99 -6.39 -3.28
N ARG A 70 12.21 -6.19 -2.77
CA ARG A 70 13.41 -6.60 -3.48
C ARG A 70 13.44 -8.11 -3.68
N ARG A 71 13.21 -8.87 -2.61
CA ARG A 71 13.13 -10.34 -2.68
C ARG A 71 12.01 -10.81 -3.62
N ALA A 72 10.85 -10.16 -3.60
CA ALA A 72 9.77 -10.47 -4.55
C ALA A 72 10.21 -10.24 -6.00
N SER A 73 10.96 -9.17 -6.28
CA SER A 73 11.53 -8.90 -7.60
C SER A 73 12.52 -9.98 -8.03
N ASP A 74 13.38 -10.42 -7.10
CA ASP A 74 14.38 -11.46 -7.37
C ASP A 74 13.71 -12.82 -7.64
N LEU A 75 12.66 -13.18 -6.85
CA LEU A 75 11.86 -14.40 -7.05
C LEU A 75 11.14 -14.42 -8.41
N LEU A 76 10.71 -13.26 -8.89
CA LEU A 76 10.09 -13.09 -10.21
C LEU A 76 11.12 -12.92 -11.34
N GLN A 77 12.42 -12.94 -11.03
CA GLN A 77 13.51 -12.80 -11.99
C GLN A 77 13.40 -11.53 -12.86
N LEU A 78 12.94 -10.43 -12.25
CA LEU A 78 12.84 -9.16 -12.96
C LEU A 78 14.23 -8.65 -13.36
N ALA A 79 14.29 -7.96 -14.50
CA ALA A 79 15.54 -7.34 -14.97
C ALA A 79 16.09 -6.34 -13.93
N ASN A 80 17.42 -6.16 -13.91
CA ASN A 80 18.12 -5.33 -12.91
C ASN A 80 17.65 -3.86 -12.84
N ASN A 81 16.99 -3.37 -13.89
CA ASN A 81 16.42 -2.03 -13.96
C ASN A 81 14.92 -1.97 -13.64
N HIS A 82 14.30 -3.11 -13.30
CA HIS A 82 12.86 -3.26 -13.04
C HIS A 82 12.62 -3.93 -11.70
N HIS A 83 13.12 -3.33 -10.62
CA HIS A 83 12.80 -3.79 -9.27
C HIS A 83 11.58 -3.08 -8.70
N PHE A 84 10.79 -3.81 -7.94
CA PHE A 84 9.75 -3.22 -7.13
C PHE A 84 10.35 -2.38 -6.01
N ALA A 85 9.79 -1.19 -5.82
CA ALA A 85 10.04 -0.30 -4.71
C ALA A 85 8.74 -0.10 -3.92
N GLY A 86 8.82 0.55 -2.75
CA GLY A 86 7.66 0.75 -1.86
C GLY A 86 6.41 1.29 -2.57
N ASN A 87 6.59 2.23 -3.50
CA ASN A 87 5.48 2.82 -4.26
C ASN A 87 4.98 1.96 -5.42
N SER A 88 5.72 0.95 -5.87
CA SER A 88 5.34 0.10 -7.02
C SER A 88 3.99 -0.58 -6.81
N ILE A 89 3.68 -1.01 -5.57
CA ILE A 89 2.38 -1.60 -5.23
C ILE A 89 1.25 -0.58 -5.46
N ARG A 90 1.44 0.67 -5.05
CA ARG A 90 0.43 1.73 -5.21
C ARG A 90 0.21 2.09 -6.69
N VAL A 91 1.28 2.08 -7.49
CA VAL A 91 1.19 2.28 -8.95
C VAL A 91 0.37 1.16 -9.59
N GLY A 92 0.73 -0.09 -9.31
CA GLY A 92 0.01 -1.25 -9.84
C GLY A 92 -1.46 -1.27 -9.44
N ALA A 93 -1.78 -0.94 -8.18
CA ALA A 93 -3.15 -0.83 -7.70
C ALA A 93 -3.94 0.28 -8.44
N ALA A 94 -3.36 1.46 -8.64
CA ALA A 94 -4.01 2.53 -9.40
C ALA A 94 -4.31 2.12 -10.85
N GLN A 95 -3.35 1.46 -11.51
CA GLN A 95 -3.52 0.96 -12.87
C GLN A 95 -4.60 -0.12 -12.94
N GLU A 96 -4.64 -1.03 -11.98
CA GLU A 96 -5.65 -2.08 -11.92
C GLU A 96 -7.06 -1.51 -11.70
N LEU A 97 -7.22 -0.56 -10.76
CA LEU A 97 -8.51 0.13 -10.56
C LEU A 97 -8.96 0.89 -11.82
N SER A 98 -8.02 1.51 -12.55
CA SER A 98 -8.34 2.17 -13.81
C SER A 98 -8.77 1.18 -14.90
N LYS A 99 -8.13 0.00 -14.98
CA LYS A 99 -8.56 -1.08 -15.89
C LYS A 99 -9.95 -1.60 -15.57
N GLN A 100 -10.33 -1.57 -14.29
CA GLN A 100 -11.68 -1.90 -13.83
C GLN A 100 -12.71 -0.79 -14.10
N GLY A 101 -12.28 0.35 -14.68
CA GLY A 101 -13.16 1.43 -15.13
C GLY A 101 -13.35 2.56 -14.12
N LEU A 102 -12.63 2.55 -12.99
CA LEU A 102 -12.72 3.65 -12.02
C LEU A 102 -12.08 4.92 -12.59
N LYS A 103 -12.71 6.06 -12.31
CA LYS A 103 -12.20 7.37 -12.68
C LYS A 103 -11.07 7.79 -11.75
N VAL A 104 -10.20 8.68 -12.23
CA VAL A 104 -9.06 9.22 -11.47
C VAL A 104 -9.46 9.74 -10.09
N ARG A 105 -10.63 10.38 -9.96
CA ARG A 105 -11.14 10.88 -8.68
C ARG A 105 -11.47 9.75 -7.70
N GLU A 106 -12.12 8.69 -8.17
CA GLU A 106 -12.43 7.52 -7.34
C GLU A 106 -11.15 6.81 -6.90
N ILE A 107 -10.17 6.71 -7.81
CA ILE A 107 -8.83 6.16 -7.51
C ILE A 107 -8.10 7.06 -6.50
N GLN A 108 -8.18 8.39 -6.66
CA GLN A 108 -7.60 9.37 -5.72
C GLN A 108 -8.15 9.15 -4.32
N ASP A 109 -9.48 9.11 -4.19
CA ASP A 109 -10.19 8.95 -2.93
C ASP A 109 -9.85 7.59 -2.30
N PHE A 110 -9.94 6.51 -3.09
CA PHE A 110 -9.61 5.15 -2.63
C PHE A 110 -8.17 5.03 -2.15
N GLY A 111 -7.20 5.52 -2.94
CA GLY A 111 -5.78 5.47 -2.59
C GLY A 111 -5.32 6.55 -1.63
N ARG A 112 -6.23 7.43 -1.18
CA ARG A 112 -5.99 8.53 -0.23
C ARG A 112 -4.87 9.47 -0.67
N TRP A 113 -4.83 9.77 -1.96
CA TRP A 113 -3.92 10.79 -2.48
C TRP A 113 -4.49 12.18 -2.20
N LEU A 114 -3.63 13.08 -1.71
CA LEU A 114 -4.02 14.47 -1.42
C LEU A 114 -4.52 15.21 -2.67
N SER A 115 -3.97 14.88 -3.84
CA SER A 115 -4.35 15.48 -5.11
C SER A 115 -4.43 14.43 -6.22
N PRO A 116 -5.15 14.70 -7.32
CA PRO A 116 -5.25 13.75 -8.43
C PRO A 116 -3.95 13.64 -9.23
N ALA A 117 -2.92 14.43 -8.94
CA ALA A 117 -1.68 14.48 -9.71
C ALA A 117 -1.00 13.11 -9.84
N MET A 118 -0.77 12.42 -8.72
CA MET A 118 -0.11 11.11 -8.72
C MET A 118 -0.95 9.99 -9.33
N PRO A 119 -2.23 9.79 -8.95
CA PRO A 119 -3.03 8.74 -9.58
C PRO A 119 -3.22 9.01 -11.09
N ALA A 120 -3.41 10.26 -11.51
CA ALA A 120 -3.47 10.62 -12.94
C ALA A 120 -2.18 10.23 -13.67
N GLN A 121 -1.01 10.50 -13.09
CA GLN A 121 0.28 10.10 -13.66
C GLN A 121 0.38 8.58 -13.81
N TYR A 122 -0.02 7.81 -12.79
CA TYR A 122 0.11 6.36 -12.79
C TYR A 122 -0.77 5.64 -13.81
N VAL A 123 -1.94 6.22 -14.12
CA VAL A 123 -2.89 5.67 -15.09
C VAL A 123 -2.73 6.28 -16.50
N GLY A 124 -1.73 7.13 -16.72
CA GLY A 124 -1.36 7.65 -18.04
C GLY A 124 -2.00 8.99 -18.44
N TYR A 125 -2.69 9.70 -17.55
CA TYR A 125 -3.24 11.04 -17.79
C TYR A 125 -2.21 12.13 -17.45
N SER A 126 -1.15 12.23 -18.26
CA SER A 126 -0.02 13.16 -18.04
C SER A 126 -0.44 14.63 -17.95
N GLY A 127 -1.31 15.10 -18.86
CA GLY A 127 -1.78 16.51 -18.87
C GLY A 127 -2.52 16.91 -17.60
N THR A 128 -3.43 16.05 -17.12
CA THR A 128 -4.12 16.25 -15.83
C THR A 128 -3.12 16.28 -14.69
N SER A 129 -2.17 15.33 -14.66
CA SER A 129 -1.10 15.29 -13.65
C SER A 129 -0.29 16.59 -13.58
N GLU A 130 0.14 17.11 -14.73
CA GLU A 130 0.94 18.33 -14.81
C GLU A 130 0.16 19.56 -14.35
N SER A 131 -1.09 19.71 -14.81
CA SER A 131 -1.96 20.82 -14.40
C SER A 131 -2.16 20.88 -12.89
N GLU A 132 -2.34 19.73 -12.23
CA GLU A 132 -2.51 19.64 -10.79
C GLU A 132 -1.20 19.93 -10.04
N LYS A 133 -0.05 19.47 -10.54
CA LYS A 133 1.26 19.80 -9.96
C LYS A 133 1.56 21.29 -10.03
N MET A 134 1.13 21.98 -11.09
CA MET A 134 1.34 23.43 -11.24
C MET A 134 0.64 24.26 -10.16
N LYS A 135 -0.56 23.85 -9.71
CA LYS A 135 -1.30 24.54 -8.64
C LYS A 135 -0.50 24.66 -7.34
N PHE A 136 0.32 23.65 -7.02
CA PHE A 136 1.15 23.64 -5.82
C PHE A 136 2.46 24.44 -5.98
N LYS A 137 3.02 24.52 -7.21
CA LYS A 137 4.22 25.32 -7.48
C LYS A 137 3.95 26.81 -7.44
N ALA A 138 2.76 27.25 -7.86
CA ALA A 138 2.38 28.66 -7.86
C ALA A 138 2.20 29.24 -6.43
N LEU A 139 2.04 28.38 -5.42
CA LEU A 139 1.72 28.76 -4.05
C LEU A 139 2.93 28.90 -3.13
N ILE A 140 4.17 28.75 -3.62
CA ILE A 140 5.37 29.04 -2.81
C ILE A 140 5.83 30.47 -3.14
N PRO A 141 5.57 31.47 -2.27
CA PRO A 141 6.18 32.77 -2.42
C PRO A 141 7.69 32.62 -2.25
N TRP A 142 8.46 33.31 -3.07
CA TRP A 142 9.90 33.44 -2.90
C TRP A 142 10.18 33.96 -1.46
N GLN A 143 10.93 33.19 -0.67
CA GLN A 143 11.55 33.67 0.57
C GLN A 143 13.00 34.05 0.30
#